data_AF-A0A815AJG9-F1
#
_entry.id   AF-A0A815AJG9-F1
#
_cell.length_a   1.000
_cell.length_b   1.000
_cell.length_c   1.000
_cell.angle_alpha   90.00
_cell.angle_beta   90.00
_cell.angle_gamma   90.00
#
_symmetry.space_group_name_H-M   'P 1'
#
loop_
_entity.id
_entity.type
_entity.pdbx_description
1 polymer ?
#
loop_
_entity_poly.entity_id
_entity_poly.type
_entity_poly.pdbx_seq_one_letter_code
_entity_poly.pdbx_strand_id
1 'polypeptide(L)'
;MSSATSMQESSSDERRFLHYTMKITKRLETRNFFCNILGMKILRHEEMDSGCSAQCNGDYQSPWSKTVAAYGDEHSFFAFELNFNYDVEGYKYGNDFSSVTIHNRQAVANARQHLDNQFIEKDNQQSITIRSPDGHHFILIDEDVRPGDDPVRCLSLNVSNLTKSIDYYTRLLKMKINEKESNDKHVKLYYGLMTNQESQVQTKTGFLIDKQCQLELIGLNQAIERGTGYGRKAFSCPRHDIDILQKMMEKEGFTVLIPAMELGGLLDFNKEKIVILQDPDGHEICFVSEENYYKGCETDCDAEKKFLKGLENKPDDPDKYLIGEDESTKRHEKS
;
A
#
# COMPACT_ATOMS: atom_id res chain seq x y z
N MET A 1 40.08 -5.68 -28.47
CA MET A 1 39.00 -4.77 -28.06
C MET A 1 37.87 -5.63 -27.53
N SER A 2 37.74 -5.74 -26.21
CA SER A 2 36.61 -6.41 -25.56
C SER A 2 35.98 -5.36 -24.65
N SER A 3 34.90 -4.73 -25.11
CA SER A 3 34.11 -3.83 -24.28
C SER A 3 33.28 -4.69 -23.33
N ALA A 4 33.79 -4.91 -22.12
CA ALA A 4 32.97 -5.35 -21.01
C ALA A 4 32.04 -4.18 -20.65
N THR A 5 30.79 -4.26 -21.08
CA THR A 5 29.74 -3.37 -20.61
C THR A 5 29.57 -3.64 -19.12
N SER A 6 30.10 -2.77 -18.25
CA SER A 6 29.80 -2.84 -16.83
C SER A 6 28.30 -2.61 -16.68
N MET A 7 27.54 -3.63 -16.28
CA MET A 7 26.20 -3.41 -15.78
C MET A 7 26.35 -2.50 -14.57
N GLN A 8 25.89 -1.26 -14.70
CA GLN A 8 25.86 -0.30 -13.60
C GLN A 8 25.06 -0.96 -12.47
N GLU A 9 25.69 -1.19 -11.32
CA GLU A 9 25.00 -1.78 -10.17
C GLU A 9 23.88 -0.83 -9.72
N SER A 10 22.65 -1.34 -9.66
CA SER A 10 21.50 -0.61 -9.14
C SER A 10 21.72 -0.29 -7.66
N SER A 11 21.77 0.99 -7.28
CA SER A 11 21.89 1.37 -5.87
C SER A 11 20.54 1.28 -5.16
N SER A 12 20.51 0.66 -3.98
CA SER A 12 19.34 0.69 -3.08
C SER A 12 18.95 2.11 -2.64
N ASP A 13 19.89 3.06 -2.76
CA ASP A 13 19.74 4.41 -2.24
C ASP A 13 18.91 5.33 -3.14
N GLU A 14 18.33 4.80 -4.23
CA GLU A 14 17.42 5.54 -5.13
C GLU A 14 16.02 4.90 -5.20
N ARG A 15 15.67 4.09 -4.20
CA ARG A 15 14.35 3.45 -4.10
C ARG A 15 13.57 4.00 -2.93
N ARG A 16 12.26 4.12 -3.09
CA ARG A 16 11.36 4.59 -2.04
C ARG A 16 10.11 3.75 -1.96
N PHE A 17 9.61 3.54 -0.74
CA PHE A 17 8.29 2.99 -0.51
C PHE A 17 7.21 4.06 -0.70
N LEU A 18 6.38 3.91 -1.73
CA LEU A 18 5.42 4.93 -2.16
C LEU A 18 4.08 4.81 -1.45
N HIS A 19 3.42 3.66 -1.63
CA HIS A 19 2.06 3.46 -1.18
C HIS A 19 1.73 1.98 -1.07
N TYR A 20 0.61 1.71 -0.40
CA TYR A 20 -0.07 0.42 -0.46
C TYR A 20 -1.46 0.59 -1.04
N THR A 21 -1.76 -0.20 -2.08
CA THR A 21 -3.07 -0.26 -2.70
C THR A 21 -3.98 -1.15 -1.85
N MET A 22 -5.18 -0.66 -1.52
CA MET A 22 -6.22 -1.39 -0.81
C MET A 22 -7.48 -1.42 -1.67
N LYS A 23 -8.05 -2.61 -1.83
CA LYS A 23 -9.36 -2.76 -2.45
C LYS A 23 -10.43 -2.51 -1.41
N ILE A 24 -11.37 -1.64 -1.74
CA ILE A 24 -12.43 -1.20 -0.83
C ILE A 24 -13.80 -1.41 -1.47
N THR A 25 -14.81 -1.55 -0.62
CA THR A 25 -16.21 -1.62 -1.06
C THR A 25 -17.04 -0.45 -0.56
N LYS A 26 -16.63 0.23 0.52
CA LYS A 26 -17.42 1.28 1.19
C LYS A 26 -16.76 2.64 1.03
N ARG A 27 -17.02 3.36 -0.07
CA ARG A 27 -16.26 4.58 -0.42
C ARG A 27 -16.42 5.67 0.64
N LEU A 28 -17.65 6.04 1.00
CA LEU A 28 -17.89 7.14 1.94
C LEU A 28 -17.38 6.81 3.36
N GLU A 29 -17.63 5.60 3.84
CA GLU A 29 -17.18 5.14 5.15
C GLU A 29 -15.65 5.06 5.19
N THR A 30 -15.03 4.58 4.11
CA THR A 30 -13.56 4.52 4.01
C THR A 30 -12.99 5.92 4.02
N ARG A 31 -13.55 6.86 3.24
CA ARG A 31 -13.14 8.27 3.30
C ARG A 31 -13.26 8.83 4.72
N ASN A 32 -14.37 8.57 5.41
CA ASN A 32 -14.56 9.04 6.78
C ASN A 32 -13.56 8.40 7.76
N PHE A 33 -13.24 7.11 7.59
CA PHE A 33 -12.21 6.45 8.38
C PHE A 33 -10.84 7.10 8.16
N PHE A 34 -10.38 7.21 6.91
CA PHE A 34 -9.06 7.78 6.61
C PHE A 34 -8.97 9.27 6.97
N CYS A 35 -9.99 10.07 6.68
CA CYS A 35 -9.93 11.51 6.92
C CYS A 35 -10.33 11.93 8.34
N ASN A 36 -11.43 11.40 8.87
CA ASN A 36 -11.96 11.88 10.16
C ASN A 36 -11.39 11.10 11.35
N ILE A 37 -11.12 9.80 11.18
CA ILE A 37 -10.51 8.99 12.25
C ILE A 37 -8.99 9.11 12.18
N LEU A 38 -8.37 8.71 11.07
CA LEU A 38 -6.91 8.74 10.95
C LEU A 38 -6.34 10.16 10.79
N GLY A 39 -7.11 11.13 10.29
CA GLY A 39 -6.65 12.51 10.10
C GLY A 39 -5.87 12.75 8.81
N MET A 40 -6.02 11.89 7.80
CA MET A 40 -5.41 12.05 6.48
C MET A 40 -6.22 13.00 5.58
N LYS A 41 -5.65 13.35 4.43
CA LYS A 41 -6.33 14.10 3.37
C LYS A 41 -6.42 13.26 2.11
N ILE A 42 -7.50 13.44 1.34
CA ILE A 42 -7.54 13.01 -0.04
C ILE A 42 -6.59 13.92 -0.84
N LEU A 43 -5.58 13.31 -1.45
CA LEU A 43 -4.60 14.02 -2.28
C LEU A 43 -5.03 14.05 -3.74
N ARG A 44 -5.57 12.94 -4.24
CA ARG A 44 -6.03 12.77 -5.62
C ARG A 44 -7.23 11.84 -5.67
N HIS A 45 -8.11 12.08 -6.63
CA HIS A 45 -9.24 11.20 -6.93
C HIS A 45 -9.48 11.15 -8.43
N GLU A 46 -9.61 9.93 -8.95
CA GLU A 46 -9.74 9.64 -10.38
C GLU A 46 -10.85 8.60 -10.58
N GLU A 47 -11.74 8.89 -11.53
CA GLU A 47 -12.76 7.95 -12.01
C GLU A 47 -12.28 7.37 -13.34
N MET A 48 -12.33 6.05 -13.48
CA MET A 48 -11.93 5.33 -14.69
C MET A 48 -13.11 4.57 -15.28
N ASP A 49 -13.28 4.69 -16.60
CA ASP A 49 -14.37 4.03 -17.33
C ASP A 49 -14.07 2.57 -17.70
N SER A 50 -12.82 2.12 -17.53
CA SER A 50 -12.39 0.75 -17.86
C SER A 50 -11.28 0.26 -16.93
N GLY A 51 -11.07 -1.05 -16.92
CA GLY A 51 -9.98 -1.69 -16.18
C GLY A 51 -8.60 -1.13 -16.50
N CYS A 52 -7.67 -1.29 -15.55
CA CYS A 52 -6.29 -0.82 -15.69
C CYS A 52 -5.41 -1.87 -16.38
N SER A 53 -4.59 -1.47 -17.36
CA SER A 53 -3.63 -2.37 -18.01
C SER A 53 -2.56 -2.92 -17.05
N ALA A 54 -2.21 -2.15 -16.00
CA ALA A 54 -1.34 -2.60 -14.91
C ALA A 54 -2.08 -3.43 -13.85
N GLN A 55 -3.37 -3.74 -14.07
CA GLN A 55 -4.26 -4.37 -13.10
C GLN A 55 -4.19 -3.69 -11.72
N CYS A 56 -4.09 -2.35 -11.67
CA CYS A 56 -4.08 -1.59 -10.41
C CYS A 56 -5.32 -1.90 -9.57
N ASN A 57 -6.47 -2.03 -10.22
CA ASN A 57 -7.73 -2.39 -9.58
C ASN A 57 -7.93 -3.90 -9.39
N GLY A 58 -6.98 -4.73 -9.84
CA GLY A 58 -7.11 -6.17 -9.99
C GLY A 58 -7.43 -6.58 -11.44
N ASP A 59 -7.77 -7.85 -11.65
CA ASP A 59 -8.16 -8.37 -12.96
C ASP A 59 -9.64 -8.07 -13.28
N TYR A 60 -10.04 -6.80 -13.13
CA TYR A 60 -11.39 -6.32 -13.40
C TYR A 60 -11.40 -5.33 -14.55
N GLN A 61 -12.33 -5.51 -15.49
CA GLN A 61 -12.47 -4.69 -16.69
C GLN A 61 -13.54 -3.60 -16.57
N SER A 62 -14.31 -3.64 -15.48
CA SER A 62 -15.38 -2.68 -15.17
C SER A 62 -14.83 -1.29 -14.84
N PRO A 63 -15.68 -0.24 -14.91
CA PRO A 63 -15.37 1.04 -14.31
C PRO A 63 -14.93 0.88 -12.85
N TRP A 64 -14.07 1.79 -12.39
CA TRP A 64 -13.56 1.82 -11.03
C TRP A 64 -13.12 3.24 -10.67
N SER A 65 -12.85 3.49 -9.40
CA SER A 65 -12.24 4.74 -8.95
C SER A 65 -11.01 4.48 -8.10
N LYS A 66 -10.10 5.44 -8.15
CA LYS A 66 -8.88 5.50 -7.35
C LYS A 66 -8.93 6.74 -6.48
N THR A 67 -8.74 6.56 -5.17
CA THR A 67 -8.60 7.67 -4.22
C THR A 67 -7.29 7.52 -3.48
N VAL A 68 -6.43 8.53 -3.51
CA VAL A 68 -5.17 8.51 -2.79
C VAL A 68 -5.29 9.34 -1.52
N ALA A 69 -4.97 8.74 -0.36
CA ALA A 69 -5.01 9.40 0.93
C ALA A 69 -3.68 9.28 1.67
N ALA A 70 -3.22 10.38 2.28
CA ALA A 70 -2.00 10.39 3.11
C ALA A 70 -2.01 11.54 4.12
N TYR A 71 -0.99 11.58 5.00
CA TYR A 71 -0.78 12.68 5.94
C TYR A 71 -0.11 13.91 5.32
N GLY A 72 0.60 13.75 4.20
CA GLY A 72 1.32 14.80 3.50
C GLY A 72 1.52 14.45 2.03
N ASP A 73 2.29 15.28 1.33
CA ASP A 73 2.48 15.13 -0.11
C ASP A 73 3.16 13.81 -0.48
N GLU A 74 2.73 13.21 -1.59
CA GLU A 74 3.26 11.93 -2.07
C GLU A 74 4.78 12.01 -2.30
N HIS A 75 5.41 13.18 -2.49
CA HIS A 75 6.87 13.34 -2.61
C HIS A 75 7.67 12.94 -1.37
N SER A 76 7.05 12.82 -0.21
CA SER A 76 7.76 12.48 1.03
C SER A 76 6.98 11.59 1.98
N PHE A 77 5.68 11.40 1.74
CA PHE A 77 4.82 10.60 2.58
C PHE A 77 4.43 9.30 1.87
N PHE A 78 4.23 8.27 2.68
CA PHE A 78 3.58 7.04 2.30
C PHE A 78 2.08 7.28 2.17
N ALA A 79 1.49 6.77 1.09
CA ALA A 79 0.06 6.93 0.81
C ALA A 79 -0.70 5.61 0.80
N PHE A 80 -2.02 5.71 0.86
CA PHE A 80 -2.94 4.61 0.60
C PHE A 80 -3.64 4.87 -0.71
N GLU A 81 -3.50 3.94 -1.67
CA GLU A 81 -4.25 3.96 -2.92
C GLU A 81 -5.51 3.11 -2.74
N LEU A 82 -6.67 3.75 -2.62
CA LEU A 82 -7.95 3.11 -2.35
C LEU A 82 -8.68 2.86 -3.67
N ASN A 83 -8.82 1.58 -4.04
CA ASN A 83 -9.42 1.17 -5.30
C ASN A 83 -10.82 0.61 -5.07
N PHE A 84 -11.81 1.26 -5.67
CA PHE A 84 -13.22 0.85 -5.63
C PHE A 84 -13.66 0.39 -7.02
N ASN A 85 -14.07 -0.87 -7.14
CA ASN A 85 -14.59 -1.42 -8.40
C ASN A 85 -16.12 -1.42 -8.35
N TYR A 86 -16.79 -0.77 -9.33
CA TYR A 86 -18.25 -0.57 -9.30
C TYR A 86 -19.07 -1.87 -9.38
N ASP A 87 -18.52 -2.91 -10.03
CA ASP A 87 -19.19 -4.18 -10.25
C ASP A 87 -18.76 -5.27 -9.25
N VAL A 88 -18.02 -4.90 -8.18
CA VAL A 88 -17.55 -5.84 -7.17
C VAL A 88 -18.25 -5.57 -5.84
N GLU A 89 -19.06 -6.52 -5.39
CA GLU A 89 -19.85 -6.41 -4.15
C GLU A 89 -19.03 -6.69 -2.89
N GLY A 90 -17.97 -7.48 -3.00
CA GLY A 90 -17.21 -7.94 -1.86
C GLY A 90 -15.88 -8.57 -2.26
N TYR A 91 -14.93 -8.52 -1.34
CA TYR A 91 -13.66 -9.22 -1.48
C TYR A 91 -13.52 -10.28 -0.40
N LYS A 92 -12.93 -11.42 -0.75
CA LYS A 92 -12.45 -12.38 0.23
C LYS A 92 -11.08 -11.90 0.69
N TYR A 93 -11.00 -11.36 1.90
CA TYR A 93 -9.72 -11.07 2.55
C TYR A 93 -9.13 -12.35 3.13
N GLY A 94 -7.82 -12.48 3.02
CA GLY A 94 -7.09 -13.64 3.50
C GLY A 94 -6.27 -13.31 4.74
N ASN A 95 -5.15 -14.03 4.91
CA ASN A 95 -4.23 -13.84 6.03
C ASN A 95 -2.92 -13.15 5.61
N ASP A 96 -2.87 -12.55 4.42
CA ASP A 96 -1.69 -11.95 3.81
C ASP A 96 -1.36 -10.56 4.39
N PHE A 97 -2.35 -9.68 4.51
CA PHE A 97 -2.22 -8.40 5.20
C PHE A 97 -2.31 -8.59 6.72
N SER A 98 -1.36 -8.04 7.48
CA SER A 98 -1.44 -8.02 8.95
C SER A 98 -2.02 -6.69 9.43
N SER A 99 -1.28 -5.60 9.26
CA SER A 99 -1.63 -4.31 9.84
C SER A 99 -0.85 -3.15 9.24
N VAL A 100 -1.33 -1.94 9.47
CA VAL A 100 -0.56 -0.69 9.31
C VAL A 100 -0.35 -0.08 10.69
N THR A 101 0.87 0.35 11.00
CA THR A 101 1.19 1.05 12.26
C THR A 101 1.38 2.55 12.01
N ILE A 102 0.64 3.37 12.76
CA ILE A 102 0.62 4.83 12.65
C ILE A 102 0.89 5.46 14.02
N HIS A 103 1.81 6.41 14.07
CA HIS A 103 2.11 7.19 15.29
C HIS A 103 1.43 8.55 15.20
N ASN A 104 0.25 8.68 15.83
CA ASN A 104 -0.54 9.91 15.80
C ASN A 104 -1.51 9.97 16.99
N ARG A 105 -1.25 10.85 17.96
CA ARG A 105 -2.12 10.98 19.16
C ARG A 105 -3.54 11.41 18.82
N GLN A 106 -3.69 12.29 17.84
CA GLN A 106 -5.01 12.77 17.44
C GLN A 106 -5.83 11.64 16.81
N ALA A 107 -5.22 10.77 16.02
CA ALA A 107 -5.90 9.60 15.46
C ALA A 107 -6.37 8.63 16.55
N VAL A 108 -5.55 8.41 17.59
CA VAL A 108 -5.94 7.62 18.78
C VAL A 108 -7.14 8.24 19.49
N ALA A 109 -7.10 9.55 19.75
CA ALA A 109 -8.20 10.27 20.38
C ALA A 109 -9.49 10.20 19.53
N ASN A 110 -9.39 10.43 18.22
CA ASN A 110 -10.52 10.34 17.30
C ASN A 110 -11.13 8.93 17.30
N ALA A 111 -10.29 7.88 17.26
CA ALA A 111 -10.76 6.51 17.30
C ALA A 111 -11.53 6.21 18.60
N ARG A 112 -10.98 6.57 19.76
CA ARG A 112 -11.63 6.36 21.06
C ARG A 112 -12.94 7.15 21.22
N GLN A 113 -13.03 8.33 20.60
CA GLN A 113 -14.18 9.22 20.76
C GLN A 113 -15.30 8.97 19.74
N HIS A 114 -14.95 8.58 18.52
CA HIS A 114 -15.87 8.64 17.38
C HIS A 114 -16.04 7.30 16.64
N LEU A 115 -15.11 6.36 16.81
CA LEU A 115 -15.24 5.05 16.15
C LEU A 115 -16.17 4.16 16.97
N ASP A 116 -17.07 3.45 16.30
CA ASP A 116 -17.91 2.45 16.95
C ASP A 116 -17.03 1.31 17.51
N ASN A 117 -17.34 0.90 18.74
CA ASN A 117 -16.65 -0.18 19.46
C ASN A 117 -16.52 -1.47 18.65
N GLN A 118 -17.43 -1.76 17.71
CA GLN A 118 -17.32 -2.95 16.85
C GLN A 118 -16.08 -2.94 15.95
N PHE A 119 -15.50 -1.77 15.67
CA PHE A 119 -14.27 -1.62 14.90
C PHE A 119 -13.02 -1.54 15.78
N ILE A 120 -13.15 -1.56 17.11
CA ILE A 120 -12.03 -1.55 18.05
C ILE A 120 -11.74 -2.99 18.47
N GLU A 121 -10.53 -3.47 18.19
CA GLU A 121 -10.13 -4.84 18.58
C GLU A 121 -9.41 -4.88 19.92
N LYS A 122 -8.53 -3.90 20.14
CA LYS A 122 -7.72 -3.78 21.35
C LYS A 122 -7.54 -2.30 21.67
N ASP A 123 -7.75 -1.91 22.92
CA ASP A 123 -7.44 -0.56 23.40
C ASP A 123 -6.63 -0.68 24.69
N ASN A 124 -5.48 -0.02 24.72
CA ASN A 124 -4.61 0.07 25.89
C ASN A 124 -4.07 1.50 26.00
N GLN A 125 -3.42 1.84 27.12
CA GLN A 125 -2.99 3.21 27.38
C GLN A 125 -2.06 3.81 26.29
N GLN A 126 -1.25 2.99 25.62
CA GLN A 126 -0.23 3.46 24.67
C GLN A 126 -0.62 3.28 23.20
N SER A 127 -1.68 2.49 22.92
CA SER A 127 -2.07 2.16 21.56
C SER A 127 -3.49 1.63 21.47
N ILE A 128 -4.08 1.75 20.28
CA ILE A 128 -5.38 1.17 19.93
C ILE A 128 -5.26 0.44 18.59
N THR A 129 -5.78 -0.78 18.50
CA THR A 129 -5.92 -1.55 17.25
C THR A 129 -7.35 -1.43 16.79
N ILE A 130 -7.54 -0.91 15.58
CA ILE A 130 -8.84 -0.67 14.96
C ILE A 130 -8.93 -1.31 13.58
N ARG A 131 -10.15 -1.53 13.10
CA ARG A 131 -10.44 -2.02 11.74
C ARG A 131 -11.01 -0.92 10.87
N SER A 132 -10.59 -0.89 9.61
CA SER A 132 -11.27 -0.11 8.57
C SER A 132 -12.65 -0.69 8.23
N PRO A 133 -13.49 0.02 7.45
CA PRO A 133 -14.83 -0.48 7.07
C PRO A 133 -14.85 -1.82 6.34
N ASP A 134 -13.77 -2.15 5.62
CA ASP A 134 -13.54 -3.43 4.94
C ASP A 134 -12.72 -4.43 5.79
N GLY A 135 -12.41 -4.10 7.05
CA GLY A 135 -11.81 -5.03 8.01
C GLY A 135 -10.28 -5.03 8.11
N HIS A 136 -9.59 -4.10 7.46
CA HIS A 136 -8.12 -4.04 7.55
C HIS A 136 -7.66 -3.44 8.87
N HIS A 137 -6.67 -4.05 9.52
CA HIS A 137 -6.18 -3.60 10.83
C HIS A 137 -5.24 -2.39 10.73
N PHE A 138 -5.44 -1.44 11.63
CA PHE A 138 -4.58 -0.30 11.89
C PHE A 138 -4.22 -0.27 13.37
N ILE A 139 -2.93 -0.17 13.68
CA ILE A 139 -2.39 -0.01 15.03
C ILE A 139 -2.01 1.45 15.19
N LEU A 140 -2.76 2.18 16.00
CA LEU A 140 -2.50 3.59 16.28
C LEU A 140 -1.73 3.68 17.60
N ILE A 141 -0.56 4.32 17.57
CA ILE A 141 0.30 4.55 18.72
C ILE A 141 0.04 5.96 19.26
N ASP A 142 -0.14 6.10 20.57
CA ASP A 142 -0.40 7.35 21.29
C ASP A 142 0.89 8.19 21.46
N GLU A 143 1.55 8.43 20.34
CA GLU A 143 2.80 9.16 20.20
C GLU A 143 2.80 9.93 18.88
N ASP A 144 3.34 11.14 18.87
CA ASP A 144 3.49 11.92 17.65
C ASP A 144 4.93 11.81 17.12
N VAL A 145 5.06 11.75 15.80
CA VAL A 145 6.35 11.90 15.12
C VAL A 145 6.83 13.36 15.15
N ARG A 146 8.09 13.59 14.75
CA ARG A 146 8.60 14.96 14.63
C ARG A 146 7.81 15.73 13.56
N PRO A 147 7.63 17.05 13.69
CA PRO A 147 6.97 17.84 12.65
C PRO A 147 7.64 17.63 11.28
N GLY A 148 6.82 17.25 10.29
CA GLY A 148 7.28 16.97 8.92
C GLY A 148 7.68 15.51 8.65
N ASP A 149 7.85 14.68 9.67
CA ASP A 149 8.04 13.23 9.48
C ASP A 149 6.68 12.56 9.18
N ASP A 150 6.70 11.44 8.44
CA ASP A 150 5.50 10.66 8.15
C ASP A 150 5.01 9.86 9.37
N PRO A 151 3.74 10.06 9.81
CA PRO A 151 3.12 9.25 10.86
C PRO A 151 2.97 7.77 10.50
N VAL A 152 2.91 7.40 9.22
CA VAL A 152 2.83 5.99 8.80
C VAL A 152 4.21 5.35 8.94
N ARG A 153 4.38 4.51 9.96
CA ARG A 153 5.70 3.94 10.32
C ARG A 153 5.94 2.55 9.75
N CYS A 154 4.88 1.78 9.55
CA CYS A 154 5.04 0.39 9.13
C CYS A 154 3.83 -0.15 8.39
N LEU A 155 4.09 -0.88 7.30
CA LEU A 155 3.16 -1.84 6.70
C LEU A 155 3.64 -3.25 7.07
N SER A 156 2.80 -4.02 7.75
CA SER A 156 3.10 -5.40 8.15
C SER A 156 2.36 -6.39 7.26
N LEU A 157 3.10 -7.31 6.64
CA LEU A 157 2.59 -8.40 5.82
C LEU A 157 3.01 -9.75 6.40
N ASN A 158 2.13 -10.72 6.30
CA ASN A 158 2.41 -12.08 6.74
C ASN A 158 3.11 -12.88 5.63
N VAL A 159 4.08 -13.69 6.01
CA VAL A 159 4.85 -14.56 5.11
C VAL A 159 4.89 -15.98 5.64
N SER A 160 4.88 -16.97 4.73
CA SER A 160 4.88 -18.38 5.14
C SER A 160 6.25 -18.83 5.65
N ASN A 161 7.33 -18.24 5.10
CA ASN A 161 8.71 -18.56 5.45
C ASN A 161 9.56 -17.30 5.53
N LEU A 162 9.81 -16.84 6.77
CA LEU A 162 10.53 -15.58 7.02
C LEU A 162 11.92 -15.56 6.40
N THR A 163 12.67 -16.66 6.44
CA THR A 163 14.03 -16.73 5.87
C THR A 163 14.04 -16.55 4.35
N LYS A 164 13.12 -17.20 3.63
CA LYS A 164 12.99 -17.05 2.17
C LYS A 164 12.60 -15.62 1.80
N SER A 165 11.68 -15.02 2.55
CA SER A 165 11.25 -13.65 2.30
C SER A 165 12.39 -12.66 2.60
N ILE A 166 13.14 -12.84 3.70
CA ILE A 166 14.35 -12.03 3.98
C ILE A 166 15.34 -12.10 2.81
N ASP A 167 15.66 -13.28 2.28
CA ASP A 167 16.56 -13.41 1.13
C ASP A 167 16.02 -12.64 -0.09
N TYR A 168 14.75 -12.80 -0.42
CA TYR A 168 14.11 -12.10 -1.54
C TYR A 168 14.23 -10.57 -1.40
N TYR A 169 13.77 -10.01 -0.28
CA TYR A 169 13.73 -8.55 -0.11
C TYR A 169 15.12 -7.93 0.07
N THR A 170 16.08 -8.62 0.68
CA THR A 170 17.43 -8.09 0.90
C THR A 170 18.35 -8.33 -0.29
N ARG A 171 18.45 -9.56 -0.79
CA ARG A 171 19.39 -9.91 -1.86
C ARG A 171 18.93 -9.41 -3.22
N LEU A 172 17.64 -9.52 -3.53
CA LEU A 172 17.10 -9.15 -4.84
C LEU A 172 16.61 -7.70 -4.85
N LEU A 173 15.77 -7.32 -3.88
CA LEU A 173 15.23 -5.95 -3.83
C LEU A 173 16.16 -4.95 -3.13
N LYS A 174 17.24 -5.39 -2.51
CA LYS A 174 18.26 -4.52 -1.88
C LYS A 174 17.72 -3.69 -0.70
N MET A 175 16.67 -4.16 -0.03
CA MET A 175 16.22 -3.54 1.21
C MET A 175 17.21 -3.81 2.35
N LYS A 176 17.33 -2.84 3.28
CA LYS A 176 18.16 -2.94 4.47
C LYS A 176 17.32 -3.47 5.64
N ILE A 177 17.90 -4.29 6.51
CA ILE A 177 17.24 -4.80 7.72
C ILE A 177 17.42 -3.78 8.86
N ASN A 178 16.33 -3.48 9.57
CA ASN A 178 16.39 -2.78 10.84
C ASN A 178 16.54 -3.80 11.99
N GLU A 179 17.78 -4.16 12.28
CA GLU A 179 18.13 -5.18 13.28
C GLU A 179 17.64 -4.85 14.69
N LYS A 180 17.43 -3.56 15.01
CA LYS A 180 16.97 -3.12 16.33
C LYS A 180 15.49 -3.39 16.58
N GLU A 181 14.71 -3.52 15.51
CA GLU A 181 13.27 -3.74 15.55
C GLU A 181 12.86 -5.08 14.92
N SER A 182 13.81 -5.99 14.74
CA SER A 182 13.61 -7.32 14.16
C SER A 182 13.93 -8.43 15.17
N ASN A 183 13.34 -9.60 15.01
CA ASN A 183 13.64 -10.80 15.78
C ASN A 183 13.35 -12.08 14.95
N ASP A 184 13.25 -13.22 15.61
CA ASP A 184 13.01 -14.53 14.99
C ASP A 184 11.62 -14.69 14.37
N LYS A 185 10.65 -13.87 14.77
CA LYS A 185 9.26 -13.93 14.31
C LYS A 185 8.91 -12.89 13.25
N HIS A 186 9.62 -11.77 13.23
CA HIS A 186 9.40 -10.72 12.24
C HIS A 186 10.68 -9.93 11.93
N VAL A 187 10.72 -9.35 10.73
CA VAL A 187 11.81 -8.48 10.29
C VAL A 187 11.24 -7.17 9.76
N LYS A 188 11.87 -6.04 10.10
CA LYS A 188 11.55 -4.74 9.50
C LYS A 188 12.61 -4.37 8.46
N LEU A 189 12.13 -3.95 7.29
CA LEU A 189 12.92 -3.66 6.11
C LEU A 189 12.66 -2.23 5.65
N TYR A 190 13.69 -1.56 5.13
CA TYR A 190 13.57 -0.18 4.65
C TYR A 190 14.50 0.12 3.47
N TYR A 191 14.17 1.17 2.73
CA TYR A 191 15.10 1.87 1.83
C TYR A 191 15.56 3.19 2.47
N GLY A 192 16.66 3.75 1.97
CA GLY A 192 17.22 5.00 2.50
C GLY A 192 17.93 4.85 3.84
N LEU A 193 17.73 5.82 4.76
CA LEU A 193 18.31 5.84 6.10
C LEU A 193 17.25 5.90 7.20
N MET A 194 17.63 5.39 8.37
CA MET A 194 16.85 5.46 9.61
C MET A 194 17.47 6.42 10.64
N THR A 195 18.39 7.29 10.22
CA THR A 195 19.13 8.14 11.16
C THR A 195 18.45 9.49 11.39
N ASN A 196 18.65 10.06 12.58
CA ASN A 196 18.19 11.40 12.95
C ASN A 196 19.21 12.49 12.59
N GLN A 197 20.16 12.22 11.67
CA GLN A 197 21.15 13.22 11.29
C GLN A 197 20.48 14.36 10.51
N GLU A 198 21.06 15.57 10.61
CA GLU A 198 20.47 16.79 10.04
C GLU A 198 20.43 16.79 8.51
N SER A 199 21.23 15.95 7.86
CA SER A 199 21.25 15.81 6.39
C SER A 199 20.13 14.89 5.92
N GLN A 200 19.18 15.44 5.17
CA GLN A 200 18.20 14.68 4.41
C GLN A 200 18.86 14.00 3.20
N VAL A 201 18.49 12.76 2.92
CA VAL A 201 18.83 12.02 1.72
C VAL A 201 17.65 12.07 0.76
N GLN A 202 17.94 12.51 -0.45
CA GLN A 202 16.97 12.59 -1.53
C GLN A 202 17.42 11.72 -2.69
N THR A 203 16.45 11.18 -3.42
CA THR A 203 16.72 10.58 -4.73
C THR A 203 17.09 11.67 -5.74
N LYS A 204 17.53 11.27 -6.95
CA LYS A 204 17.84 12.23 -8.03
C LYS A 204 16.68 13.13 -8.42
N THR A 205 15.44 12.69 -8.21
CA THR A 205 14.24 13.47 -8.53
C THR A 205 13.70 14.27 -7.34
N GLY A 206 14.32 14.14 -6.15
CA GLY A 206 14.01 14.95 -4.97
C GLY A 206 13.12 14.26 -3.94
N PHE A 207 12.76 12.98 -4.10
CA PHE A 207 12.00 12.26 -3.07
C PHE A 207 12.84 12.08 -1.82
N LEU A 208 12.25 12.37 -0.65
CA LEU A 208 12.90 12.12 0.64
C LEU A 208 12.90 10.61 0.94
N ILE A 209 14.07 10.06 1.26
CA ILE A 209 14.22 8.62 1.56
C ILE A 209 14.53 8.27 3.00
N ASP A 210 14.61 9.26 3.88
CA ASP A 210 14.80 9.01 5.29
C ASP A 210 13.49 8.75 6.01
N LYS A 211 13.53 7.87 7.01
CA LYS A 211 12.42 7.63 7.95
C LYS A 211 11.10 7.26 7.28
N GLN A 212 11.15 6.69 6.07
CA GLN A 212 9.98 6.19 5.36
C GLN A 212 9.26 5.10 6.16
N CYS A 213 8.03 4.82 5.75
CA CYS A 213 7.31 3.60 6.14
C CYS A 213 8.21 2.37 5.93
N GLN A 214 8.36 1.55 6.98
CA GLN A 214 9.08 0.28 6.92
C GLN A 214 8.14 -0.84 6.45
N LEU A 215 8.67 -1.82 5.72
CA LEU A 215 7.99 -3.07 5.46
C LEU A 215 8.32 -4.07 6.56
N GLU A 216 7.33 -4.52 7.32
CA GLU A 216 7.48 -5.61 8.28
C GLU A 216 6.98 -6.92 7.67
N LEU A 217 7.79 -7.97 7.75
CA LEU A 217 7.39 -9.33 7.38
C LEU A 217 7.26 -10.17 8.64
N ILE A 218 6.07 -10.74 8.86
CA ILE A 218 5.75 -11.56 10.03
C ILE A 218 5.65 -13.02 9.59
N GLY A 219 6.49 -13.89 10.15
CA GLY A 219 6.50 -15.31 9.84
C GLY A 219 5.33 -16.03 10.53
N LEU A 220 4.36 -16.51 9.76
CA LEU A 220 3.23 -17.29 10.31
C LEU A 220 3.47 -18.80 10.36
N ASN A 221 4.50 -19.30 9.67
CA ASN A 221 4.77 -20.74 9.51
C ASN A 221 3.56 -21.54 8.97
N GLN A 222 2.70 -20.89 8.18
CA GLN A 222 1.55 -21.47 7.50
C GLN A 222 1.42 -20.87 6.09
N ALA A 223 0.61 -21.50 5.23
CA ALA A 223 0.37 -20.96 3.89
C ALA A 223 -0.31 -19.59 3.95
N ILE A 224 0.13 -18.70 3.06
CA ILE A 224 -0.49 -17.38 2.87
C ILE A 224 -1.65 -17.51 1.89
N GLU A 225 -2.86 -17.25 2.38
CA GLU A 225 -4.06 -17.09 1.58
C GLU A 225 -4.24 -15.61 1.31
N ARG A 226 -4.12 -15.18 0.05
CA ARG A 226 -4.31 -13.78 -0.34
C ARG A 226 -5.77 -13.41 -0.62
N GLY A 227 -6.60 -14.40 -0.95
CA GLY A 227 -7.99 -14.19 -1.34
C GLY A 227 -8.12 -13.31 -2.60
N THR A 228 -9.19 -12.52 -2.69
CA THR A 228 -9.43 -11.56 -3.80
C THR A 228 -9.25 -10.11 -3.37
N GLY A 229 -9.23 -9.87 -2.05
CA GLY A 229 -9.08 -8.55 -1.42
C GLY A 229 -7.64 -8.11 -1.18
N TYR A 230 -6.66 -8.93 -1.60
CA TYR A 230 -5.25 -8.58 -1.47
C TYR A 230 -4.92 -7.20 -2.03
N GLY A 231 -3.96 -6.54 -1.38
CA GLY A 231 -3.38 -5.29 -1.83
C GLY A 231 -2.10 -5.46 -2.64
N ARG A 232 -1.48 -4.32 -2.96
CA ARG A 232 -0.20 -4.24 -3.68
C ARG A 232 0.67 -3.14 -3.08
N LYS A 233 1.93 -3.43 -2.83
CA LYS A 233 2.92 -2.41 -2.43
C LYS A 233 3.59 -1.82 -3.66
N ALA A 234 3.88 -0.52 -3.63
CA ALA A 234 4.58 0.16 -4.71
C ALA A 234 5.89 0.79 -4.24
N PHE A 235 6.93 0.63 -5.04
CA PHE A 235 8.23 1.26 -4.85
C PHE A 235 8.61 2.08 -6.08
N SER A 236 9.23 3.25 -5.88
CA SER A 236 9.93 3.91 -6.99
C SER A 236 11.32 3.32 -7.15
N CYS A 237 11.84 3.38 -8.38
CA CYS A 237 13.25 3.20 -8.68
C CYS A 237 13.61 4.01 -9.94
N PRO A 238 14.91 4.20 -10.24
CA PRO A 238 15.33 4.76 -11.52
C PRO A 238 14.74 3.99 -12.69
N ARG A 239 14.36 4.67 -13.79
CA ARG A 239 13.71 4.01 -14.94
C ARG A 239 14.47 2.78 -15.49
N HIS A 240 15.80 2.83 -15.49
CA HIS A 240 16.64 1.74 -16.00
C HIS A 240 16.64 0.50 -15.10
N ASP A 241 16.33 0.65 -13.80
CA ASP A 241 16.23 -0.46 -12.86
C ASP A 241 15.05 -1.38 -13.16
N ILE A 242 13.99 -0.88 -13.80
CA ILE A 242 12.78 -1.67 -14.09
C ILE A 242 13.12 -2.91 -14.93
N ASP A 243 13.90 -2.76 -16.00
CA ASP A 243 14.31 -3.88 -16.86
C ASP A 243 15.31 -4.81 -16.16
N ILE A 244 16.16 -4.24 -15.29
CA ILE A 244 17.16 -5.00 -14.53
C ILE A 244 16.45 -5.88 -13.51
N LEU A 245 15.46 -5.35 -12.80
CA LEU A 245 14.62 -6.07 -11.85
C LEU A 245 13.88 -7.22 -12.53
N GLN A 246 13.24 -6.97 -13.68
CA GLN A 246 12.58 -8.04 -14.43
C GLN A 246 13.56 -9.18 -14.76
N LYS A 247 14.69 -8.86 -15.40
CA LYS A 247 15.69 -9.88 -15.79
C LYS A 247 16.25 -10.63 -14.58
N MET A 248 16.41 -9.94 -13.45
CA MET A 248 16.84 -10.55 -12.19
C MET A 248 15.81 -11.56 -11.69
N MET A 249 14.52 -11.19 -11.66
CA MET A 249 13.45 -12.08 -11.21
C MET A 249 13.30 -13.30 -12.11
N GLU A 250 13.34 -13.12 -13.43
CA GLU A 250 13.31 -14.21 -14.41
C GLU A 250 14.49 -15.17 -14.22
N LYS A 251 15.70 -14.63 -14.02
CA LYS A 251 16.92 -15.43 -13.79
C LYS A 251 16.84 -16.25 -12.49
N GLU A 252 16.28 -15.67 -11.44
CA GLU A 252 16.14 -16.30 -10.12
C GLU A 252 14.91 -17.22 -10.04
N GLY A 253 14.09 -17.28 -11.09
CA GLY A 253 12.90 -18.12 -11.15
C GLY A 253 11.70 -17.57 -10.36
N PHE A 254 11.70 -16.27 -10.03
CA PHE A 254 10.57 -15.58 -9.42
C PHE A 254 9.57 -15.08 -10.46
N THR A 255 8.34 -14.84 -10.02
CA THR A 255 7.25 -14.46 -10.91
C THR A 255 7.28 -12.98 -11.25
N VAL A 256 7.36 -12.68 -12.55
CA VAL A 256 7.05 -11.37 -13.13
C VAL A 256 5.60 -11.42 -13.59
N LEU A 257 4.70 -10.87 -12.77
CA LEU A 257 3.26 -10.91 -13.02
C LEU A 257 2.87 -10.08 -14.24
N ILE A 258 3.40 -8.85 -14.33
CA ILE A 258 3.25 -8.00 -15.51
C ILE A 258 4.65 -7.55 -15.94
N PRO A 259 5.10 -7.95 -17.14
CA PRO A 259 6.38 -7.52 -17.69
C PRO A 259 6.49 -5.99 -17.79
N ALA A 260 7.72 -5.53 -17.90
CA ALA A 260 8.05 -4.13 -18.01
C ALA A 260 7.27 -3.46 -19.14
N MET A 261 6.46 -2.46 -18.80
CA MET A 261 5.61 -1.76 -19.74
C MET A 261 5.50 -0.28 -19.40
N GLU A 262 5.09 0.51 -20.39
CA GLU A 262 4.81 1.93 -20.20
C GLU A 262 3.30 2.15 -20.02
N LEU A 263 2.94 2.95 -19.02
CA LEU A 263 1.57 3.40 -18.77
C LEU A 263 1.37 4.80 -19.36
N GLY A 264 0.21 5.02 -19.98
CA GLY A 264 -0.16 6.27 -20.63
C GLY A 264 -0.54 6.10 -22.11
N GLY A 265 -1.28 7.08 -22.62
CA GLY A 265 -1.72 7.10 -24.03
C GLY A 265 -0.58 7.34 -25.01
N LEU A 266 -0.82 7.15 -26.32
CA LEU A 266 0.21 7.30 -27.36
C LEU A 266 0.88 8.69 -27.38
N LEU A 267 0.15 9.72 -26.94
CA LEU A 267 0.57 11.12 -26.89
C LEU A 267 1.08 11.57 -25.50
N ASP A 268 1.13 10.66 -24.52
CA ASP A 268 1.71 10.95 -23.22
C ASP A 268 3.25 10.88 -23.32
N PHE A 269 3.91 12.01 -23.05
CA PHE A 269 5.37 12.11 -23.06
C PHE A 269 5.98 11.87 -21.67
N ASN A 270 5.17 11.71 -20.64
CA ASN A 270 5.58 11.45 -19.26
C ASN A 270 5.25 10.02 -18.81
N LYS A 271 5.21 9.05 -19.74
CA LYS A 271 4.86 7.66 -19.43
C LYS A 271 5.70 7.06 -18.32
N GLU A 272 5.01 6.62 -17.29
CA GLU A 272 5.56 5.77 -16.25
C GLU A 272 5.95 4.42 -16.83
N LYS A 273 7.15 3.94 -16.52
CA LYS A 273 7.54 2.57 -16.79
C LYS A 273 7.39 1.78 -15.52
N ILE A 274 6.66 0.67 -15.59
CA ILE A 274 6.41 -0.20 -14.44
C ILE A 274 6.87 -1.63 -14.71
N VAL A 275 7.04 -2.41 -13.65
CA VAL A 275 7.02 -3.87 -13.66
C VAL A 275 6.25 -4.34 -12.42
N ILE A 276 5.40 -5.36 -12.57
CA ILE A 276 4.70 -5.97 -11.43
C ILE A 276 5.31 -7.35 -11.14
N LEU A 277 5.78 -7.52 -9.91
CA LEU A 277 6.43 -8.73 -9.41
C LEU A 277 5.57 -9.41 -8.34
N GLN A 278 5.89 -10.67 -8.04
CA GLN A 278 5.38 -11.37 -6.86
C GLN A 278 6.54 -11.89 -6.02
N ASP A 279 6.43 -11.68 -4.71
CA ASP A 279 7.37 -12.26 -3.74
C ASP A 279 7.12 -13.78 -3.53
N PRO A 280 7.89 -14.48 -2.67
CA PRO A 280 7.74 -15.92 -2.45
C PRO A 280 6.33 -16.38 -2.00
N ASP A 281 5.54 -15.48 -1.40
CA ASP A 281 4.19 -15.74 -0.92
C ASP A 281 3.12 -15.15 -1.85
N GLY A 282 3.54 -14.65 -3.02
CA GLY A 282 2.65 -14.08 -4.02
C GLY A 282 2.27 -12.63 -3.76
N HIS A 283 2.82 -11.95 -2.74
CA HIS A 283 2.52 -10.54 -2.51
C HIS A 283 2.96 -9.70 -3.69
N GLU A 284 2.02 -8.93 -4.25
CA GLU A 284 2.30 -8.11 -5.42
C GLU A 284 3.15 -6.88 -5.09
N ILE A 285 4.06 -6.56 -6.01
CA ILE A 285 4.98 -5.43 -5.90
C ILE A 285 4.99 -4.68 -7.23
N CYS A 286 4.59 -3.41 -7.22
CA CYS A 286 4.83 -2.51 -8.34
C CYS A 286 6.17 -1.82 -8.14
N PHE A 287 7.08 -1.94 -9.11
CA PHE A 287 8.16 -0.97 -9.26
C PHE A 287 7.77 0.01 -10.37
N VAL A 288 7.87 1.31 -10.10
CA VAL A 288 7.56 2.39 -11.05
C VAL A 288 8.76 3.31 -11.22
N SER A 289 8.99 3.78 -12.45
CA SER A 289 10.03 4.76 -12.76
C SER A 289 9.77 6.07 -12.04
N GLU A 290 10.70 6.43 -11.16
CA GLU A 290 10.58 7.59 -10.28
C GLU A 290 10.41 8.91 -11.02
N GLU A 291 11.14 9.09 -12.12
CA GLU A 291 11.18 10.33 -12.91
C GLU A 291 9.81 10.73 -13.47
N ASN A 292 8.94 9.74 -13.65
CA ASN A 292 7.61 9.89 -14.18
C ASN A 292 6.56 9.95 -13.05
N TYR A 293 6.71 9.08 -12.04
CA TYR A 293 5.82 9.08 -10.87
C TYR A 293 5.78 10.45 -10.19
N TYR A 294 6.94 11.12 -10.06
CA TYR A 294 7.04 12.47 -9.49
C TYR A 294 6.04 13.47 -10.09
N LYS A 295 5.84 13.42 -11.41
CA LYS A 295 4.95 14.34 -12.14
C LYS A 295 3.49 13.95 -12.03
N GLY A 296 3.19 12.66 -11.84
CA GLY A 296 1.83 12.13 -11.77
C GLY A 296 1.20 12.17 -10.37
N CYS A 297 1.99 12.44 -9.33
CA CYS A 297 1.56 12.36 -7.94
C CYS A 297 1.32 13.72 -7.25
N GLU A 298 1.21 14.81 -8.03
CA GLU A 298 0.93 16.14 -7.47
C GLU A 298 -0.44 16.18 -6.77
N THR A 299 -0.48 16.77 -5.57
CA THR A 299 -1.73 16.96 -4.83
C THR A 299 -2.71 17.82 -5.62
N ASP A 300 -3.91 17.28 -5.86
CA ASP A 300 -5.01 17.96 -6.54
C ASP A 300 -5.90 18.69 -5.52
N CYS A 301 -5.96 20.02 -5.61
CA CYS A 301 -6.74 20.85 -4.69
C CYS A 301 -8.26 20.63 -4.80
N ASP A 302 -8.73 20.02 -5.88
CA ASP A 302 -10.13 19.65 -6.09
C ASP A 302 -10.41 18.16 -5.83
N ALA A 303 -9.44 17.39 -5.34
CA ALA A 303 -9.58 15.94 -5.17
C ALA A 303 -10.79 15.55 -4.30
N GLU A 304 -11.00 16.23 -3.17
CA GLU A 304 -12.18 16.02 -2.31
C GLU A 304 -13.48 16.30 -3.06
N LYS A 305 -13.54 17.37 -3.86
CA LYS A 305 -14.74 17.71 -4.64
C LYS A 305 -15.00 16.68 -5.73
N LYS A 306 -13.94 16.19 -6.38
CA LYS A 306 -14.03 15.12 -7.39
C LYS A 306 -14.55 13.83 -6.77
N PHE A 307 -14.03 13.45 -5.60
CA PHE A 307 -14.52 12.30 -4.82
C PHE A 307 -16.01 12.41 -4.51
N LEU A 308 -16.45 13.55 -3.95
CA LEU A 308 -17.86 13.78 -3.63
C LEU A 308 -18.75 13.75 -4.88
N LYS A 309 -18.29 14.33 -5.99
CA LYS A 309 -18.99 14.25 -7.27
C LYS A 309 -19.08 12.81 -7.82
N GLY A 310 -18.04 12.00 -7.63
CA GLY A 310 -18.04 10.57 -7.97
C GLY A 310 -19.11 9.80 -7.20
N LEU A 311 -19.22 10.07 -5.88
CA LEU A 311 -20.30 9.54 -5.04
C LEU A 311 -21.69 9.98 -5.50
N GLU A 312 -21.88 11.25 -5.88
CA GLU A 312 -23.19 11.74 -6.35
C GLU A 312 -23.62 11.08 -7.67
N ASN A 313 -22.69 10.96 -8.63
CA ASN A 313 -23.01 10.42 -9.96
C ASN A 313 -23.27 8.92 -9.94
N LYS A 314 -22.59 8.19 -9.06
CA LYS A 314 -22.71 6.75 -8.89
C LYS A 314 -22.74 6.48 -7.39
N PRO A 315 -23.89 6.62 -6.72
CA PRO A 315 -23.98 6.45 -5.27
C PRO A 315 -23.56 5.05 -4.85
N ASP A 316 -22.96 4.97 -3.67
CA ASP A 316 -22.85 3.71 -2.95
C ASP A 316 -24.28 3.20 -2.73
N ASP A 317 -24.55 1.96 -3.13
CA ASP A 317 -25.86 1.36 -2.88
C ASP A 317 -25.91 0.94 -1.41
N PRO A 318 -26.72 1.61 -0.57
CA PRO A 318 -26.75 1.31 0.87
C PRO A 318 -27.24 -0.12 1.16
N ASP A 319 -28.01 -0.72 0.24
CA ASP A 319 -28.53 -2.09 0.39
C ASP A 319 -27.50 -3.16 0.00
N LYS A 320 -26.39 -2.79 -0.66
CA LYS A 320 -25.31 -3.73 -1.06
C LYS A 320 -24.34 -4.12 0.05
N TYR A 321 -24.37 -3.44 1.20
CA TYR A 321 -23.47 -3.72 2.32
C TYR A 321 -24.02 -4.75 3.32
N LEU A 322 -25.22 -5.25 3.08
CA LEU A 322 -25.84 -6.32 3.85
C LEU A 322 -25.47 -7.68 3.23
N ILE A 323 -24.26 -8.18 3.51
CA ILE A 323 -23.94 -9.58 3.21
C ILE A 323 -23.59 -10.32 4.51
N GLY A 324 -24.48 -11.25 4.88
CA GLY A 324 -24.14 -12.40 5.71
C GLY A 324 -24.76 -12.45 7.11
N GLU A 325 -26.08 -12.32 7.28
CA GLU A 325 -26.70 -13.08 8.37
C GLU A 325 -26.56 -14.57 8.03
N ASP A 326 -25.74 -15.24 8.82
CA ASP A 326 -25.52 -16.68 8.79
C ASP A 326 -26.88 -17.42 8.74
N GLU A 327 -27.15 -18.17 7.66
CA GLU A 327 -28.38 -18.98 7.52
C GLU A 327 -28.45 -20.15 8.52
N SER A 328 -27.55 -20.20 9.52
CA SER A 328 -27.53 -21.22 10.57
C SER A 328 -28.63 -21.06 11.63
N THR A 329 -29.29 -19.90 11.75
CA THR A 329 -30.28 -19.63 12.82
C THR A 329 -31.75 -19.84 12.46
N LYS A 330 -32.11 -20.16 11.20
CA LYS A 330 -33.54 -20.38 10.80
C LYS A 330 -34.01 -21.83 10.79
N ARG A 331 -33.27 -22.77 11.41
CA ARG A 331 -33.71 -24.16 11.55
C ARG A 331 -33.99 -24.59 12.99
N HIS A 332 -34.43 -23.74 13.90
CA HIS A 332 -34.83 -24.18 15.25
C HIS A 332 -36.17 -23.56 15.72
N GLU A 333 -37.14 -23.41 14.82
CA GLU A 333 -38.56 -23.23 15.23
C GLU A 333 -39.47 -23.97 14.26
N LYS A 334 -39.52 -25.30 14.40
CA LYS A 334 -40.66 -26.16 14.05
C LYS A 334 -40.38 -27.56 14.59
N SER A 335 -40.70 -27.77 15.86
CA SER A 335 -41.20 -29.05 16.37
C SER A 335 -42.33 -28.77 17.35
#